data_AF-A0A7J2R7Z2-F1
#
_entry.id   AF-A0A7J2R7Z2-F1
#
_cell.length_a   1.000
_cell.length_b   1.000
_cell.length_c   1.000
_cell.angle_alpha   90.00
_cell.angle_beta   90.00
_cell.angle_gamma   90.00
#
_symmetry.space_group_name_H-M   'P 1'
#
loop_
_entity.id
_entity.type
_entity.pdbx_description
1 polymer ?
#
loop_
_entity_poly.entity_id
_entity_poly.type
_entity_poly.pdbx_seq_one_letter_code
_entity_poly.pdbx_strand_id
1 'polypeptide(L)'
;MKKEKTEKGTEMVVEDFEVYRPIVLANIWGMENVLGDRCITLILERSNRRDIVNLMEIFREDKKVVETKRILEELVLLVYMTFNVRVYKEWNDFVKLQTNNNTNNTNNTNNTNNTNNTNPFEIIYSMELNGRELELSFPLLLISNQISGKILKETTLTLKSLFDIKKEEELTENMDISLYDFVAQYPLKDWASILDLTNQFKEFLQSNDEWINSKWMGRALKRLVLIKDKKRISRGAYVILDIEKAQEKIKMFRS
;
A
#
# COMPACT_ATOMS: atom_id res chain seq x y z
N MET A 1 -34.74 -19.25 -12.75
CA MET A 1 -35.91 -20.11 -13.09
C MET A 1 -36.47 -20.59 -11.78
N LYS A 2 -37.70 -20.18 -11.48
CA LYS A 2 -38.40 -20.52 -10.25
C LYS A 2 -39.55 -21.45 -10.59
N LYS A 3 -39.82 -22.42 -9.71
CA LYS A 3 -40.99 -23.29 -9.81
C LYS A 3 -42.18 -22.58 -9.18
N GLU A 4 -43.19 -22.29 -9.98
CA GLU A 4 -44.46 -21.73 -9.51
C GLU A 4 -45.55 -22.81 -9.61
N LYS A 5 -46.34 -22.96 -8.55
CA LYS A 5 -47.47 -23.90 -8.55
C LYS A 5 -48.70 -23.18 -9.08
N THR A 6 -49.19 -23.63 -10.23
CA THR A 6 -50.47 -23.22 -10.79
C THR A 6 -51.49 -24.36 -10.62
N GLU A 7 -52.78 -24.09 -10.83
CA GLU A 7 -53.85 -25.10 -10.68
C GLU A 7 -53.68 -26.33 -11.60
N LYS A 8 -52.89 -26.21 -12.68
CA LYS A 8 -52.63 -27.29 -13.66
C LYS A 8 -51.30 -28.02 -13.45
N GLY A 9 -50.48 -27.63 -12.47
CA GLY A 9 -49.20 -28.28 -12.19
C GLY A 9 -48.11 -27.32 -11.75
N THR A 10 -46.85 -27.72 -11.98
CA THR A 10 -45.69 -26.89 -11.66
C THR A 10 -45.12 -26.34 -12.97
N GLU A 11 -45.22 -25.03 -13.18
CA GLU A 11 -44.63 -24.36 -14.34
C GLU A 11 -43.26 -23.77 -13.96
N MET A 12 -42.33 -23.84 -14.92
CA MET A 12 -41.01 -23.24 -14.80
C MET A 12 -41.09 -21.84 -15.39
N VAL A 13 -41.12 -20.82 -14.53
CA VAL A 13 -41.19 -19.42 -14.96
C VAL A 13 -39.76 -18.86 -15.05
N VAL A 14 -39.49 -18.12 -16.13
CA VAL A 14 -38.24 -17.39 -16.31
C VAL A 14 -38.18 -16.31 -15.24
N GLU A 15 -37.11 -16.33 -14.46
CA GLU A 15 -36.89 -15.36 -13.40
C GLU A 15 -35.79 -14.44 -13.89
N ASP A 16 -36.15 -13.19 -14.11
CA ASP A 16 -35.21 -12.17 -14.52
C ASP A 16 -34.42 -11.70 -13.30
N PHE A 17 -33.11 -11.81 -13.40
CA PHE A 17 -32.20 -11.27 -12.40
C PHE A 17 -31.44 -10.11 -13.02
N GLU A 18 -31.38 -8.98 -12.32
CA GLU A 18 -30.36 -7.99 -12.61
C GLU A 18 -29.01 -8.58 -12.22
N VAL A 19 -28.25 -8.99 -13.22
CA VAL A 19 -26.89 -9.47 -13.00
C VAL A 19 -26.05 -8.28 -12.57
N TYR A 20 -25.59 -8.27 -11.32
CA TYR A 20 -24.57 -7.32 -10.86
C TYR A 20 -23.32 -7.51 -11.71
N ARG A 21 -23.00 -6.50 -12.53
CA ARG A 21 -21.83 -6.46 -13.41
C ARG A 21 -20.88 -5.38 -12.90
N PRO A 22 -19.97 -5.71 -11.96
CA PRO A 22 -19.02 -4.73 -11.47
C PRO A 22 -18.10 -4.28 -12.61
N ILE A 23 -17.95 -2.97 -12.78
CA ILE A 23 -17.04 -2.38 -13.77
C ILE A 23 -15.58 -2.51 -13.29
N VAL A 24 -15.37 -2.41 -11.97
CA VAL A 24 -14.07 -2.54 -11.31
C VAL A 24 -14.23 -3.39 -10.06
N LEU A 25 -13.29 -4.30 -9.83
CA LEU A 25 -13.22 -5.12 -8.62
C LEU A 25 -11.84 -4.93 -7.97
N ALA A 26 -11.82 -4.56 -6.70
CA ALA A 26 -10.60 -4.59 -5.91
C ALA A 26 -10.40 -6.00 -5.35
N ASN A 27 -9.29 -6.65 -5.71
CA ASN A 27 -8.92 -7.97 -5.20
C ASN A 27 -7.70 -7.83 -4.28
N ILE A 28 -7.90 -8.07 -2.98
CA ILE A 28 -6.84 -7.96 -1.98
C ILE A 28 -6.06 -9.28 -1.89
N TRP A 29 -6.70 -10.44 -2.12
CA TRP A 29 -6.04 -11.74 -2.29
C TRP A 29 -7.01 -12.85 -2.79
N GLY A 30 -6.49 -13.86 -3.49
CA GLY A 30 -7.17 -15.17 -3.63
C GLY A 30 -7.96 -15.44 -4.92
N MET A 31 -8.32 -14.43 -5.72
CA MET A 31 -9.15 -14.62 -6.94
C MET A 31 -8.43 -14.42 -8.28
N GLU A 32 -7.10 -14.29 -8.27
CA GLU A 32 -6.28 -13.88 -9.42
C GLU A 32 -6.50 -14.74 -10.68
N ASN A 33 -6.70 -16.06 -10.52
CA ASN A 33 -6.86 -16.96 -11.67
C ASN A 33 -8.28 -16.90 -12.25
N VAL A 34 -9.28 -16.72 -11.39
CA VAL A 34 -10.68 -16.66 -11.81
C VAL A 34 -10.95 -15.34 -12.54
N LEU A 35 -10.32 -14.27 -12.07
CA LEU A 35 -10.42 -12.93 -12.64
C LEU A 35 -9.49 -12.75 -13.84
N GLY A 36 -8.34 -13.44 -13.90
CA GLY A 36 -7.39 -13.31 -15.00
C GLY A 36 -7.96 -13.61 -16.38
N ASP A 37 -8.96 -14.49 -16.47
CA ASP A 37 -9.62 -14.86 -17.73
C ASP A 37 -10.79 -13.91 -18.10
N ARG A 38 -11.26 -13.09 -17.15
CA ARG A 38 -12.49 -12.28 -17.28
C ARG A 38 -12.29 -10.78 -17.08
N CYS A 39 -11.12 -10.38 -16.57
CA CYS A 39 -10.85 -9.02 -16.14
C CYS A 39 -9.46 -8.57 -16.58
N ILE A 40 -9.35 -7.30 -16.95
CA ILE A 40 -8.05 -6.64 -17.08
C ILE A 40 -7.54 -6.38 -15.67
N THR A 41 -6.36 -6.91 -15.35
CA THR A 41 -5.76 -6.74 -14.01
C THR A 41 -4.86 -5.52 -14.00
N LEU A 42 -5.13 -4.58 -13.09
CA LEU A 42 -4.25 -3.45 -12.77
C LEU A 42 -3.67 -3.67 -11.39
N ILE A 43 -2.34 -3.74 -11.28
CA ILE A 43 -1.65 -3.89 -10.01
C ILE A 43 -1.37 -2.49 -9.46
N LEU A 44 -1.94 -2.18 -8.30
CA LEU A 44 -1.70 -0.92 -7.60
C LEU A 44 -0.52 -1.10 -6.66
N GLU A 45 0.54 -0.32 -6.85
CA GLU A 45 1.70 -0.33 -5.97
C GLU A 45 1.68 0.89 -5.04
N ARG A 46 2.13 0.72 -3.80
CA ARG A 46 2.38 1.85 -2.89
C ARG A 46 3.46 2.73 -3.49
N SER A 47 3.19 4.03 -3.55
CA SER A 47 4.16 5.03 -3.99
C SER A 47 5.23 5.24 -2.92
N ASN A 48 6.48 5.43 -3.35
CA ASN A 48 7.61 5.80 -2.49
C ASN A 48 7.84 7.32 -2.42
N ARG A 49 7.07 8.09 -3.19
CA ARG A 49 7.18 9.55 -3.29
C ARG A 49 6.61 10.23 -2.05
N ARG A 50 7.49 10.57 -1.09
CA ARG A 50 7.13 11.23 0.19
C ARG A 50 6.28 12.50 0.00
N ASP A 51 6.48 13.23 -1.09
CA ASP A 51 5.70 14.42 -1.46
C ASP A 51 4.22 14.13 -1.76
N ILE A 52 3.91 12.88 -2.11
CA ILE A 52 2.54 12.42 -2.36
C ILE A 52 2.01 11.67 -1.13
N VAL A 53 2.75 10.67 -0.62
CA VAL A 53 2.26 9.80 0.47
C VAL A 53 2.18 10.52 1.83
N ASN A 54 2.84 11.67 2.02
CA ASN A 54 2.70 12.43 3.26
C ASN A 54 1.55 13.44 3.23
N LEU A 55 0.85 13.59 2.10
CA LEU A 55 -0.34 14.43 2.03
C LEU A 55 -1.49 13.74 2.77
N MET A 56 -2.09 14.46 3.72
CA MET A 56 -3.25 14.03 4.46
C MET A 56 -4.53 14.17 3.63
N GLU A 57 -5.31 13.11 3.56
CA GLU A 57 -6.64 13.14 2.95
C GLU A 57 -7.61 13.96 3.80
N ILE A 58 -8.29 14.91 3.17
CA ILE A 58 -9.25 15.82 3.82
C ILE A 58 -10.66 15.46 3.39
N PHE A 59 -11.15 14.32 3.89
CA PHE A 59 -12.47 13.79 3.54
C PHE A 59 -13.64 14.75 3.80
N ARG A 60 -13.47 15.74 4.70
CA ARG A 60 -14.53 16.71 4.98
C ARG A 60 -14.84 17.65 3.82
N GLU A 61 -13.98 17.72 2.83
CA GLU A 61 -14.18 18.55 1.63
C GLU A 61 -14.56 17.70 0.41
N ASP A 62 -14.55 16.37 0.56
CA ASP A 62 -14.98 15.47 -0.49
C ASP A 62 -16.51 15.50 -0.62
N LYS A 63 -17.00 15.85 -1.81
CA LYS A 63 -18.44 15.99 -2.09
C LYS A 63 -19.22 14.71 -1.79
N LYS A 64 -18.67 13.53 -2.10
CA LYS A 64 -19.35 12.26 -1.87
C LYS A 64 -19.42 11.95 -0.38
N VAL A 65 -18.35 12.23 0.36
CA VAL A 65 -18.32 12.03 1.82
C VAL A 65 -19.32 12.97 2.50
N VAL A 66 -19.35 14.24 2.10
CA VAL A 66 -20.29 15.23 2.64
C VAL A 66 -21.74 14.80 2.38
N GLU A 67 -22.06 14.39 1.16
CA GLU A 67 -23.42 13.94 0.82
C GLU A 67 -23.81 12.65 1.56
N THR A 68 -22.89 11.69 1.65
CA THR A 68 -23.11 10.45 2.41
C THR A 68 -23.36 10.76 3.89
N LYS A 69 -22.57 11.68 4.46
CA LYS A 69 -22.73 12.11 5.85
C LYS A 69 -24.09 12.76 6.08
N ARG A 70 -24.55 13.61 5.15
CA ARG A 70 -25.87 14.24 5.19
C ARG A 70 -26.99 13.19 5.28
N ILE A 71 -26.92 12.16 4.44
CA ILE A 71 -27.88 11.05 4.46
C ILE A 71 -27.82 10.28 5.79
N LEU A 72 -26.61 10.02 6.31
CA LEU A 72 -26.45 9.29 7.57
C LEU A 72 -26.95 10.08 8.79
N GLU A 73 -26.76 11.39 8.81
CA GLU A 73 -27.25 12.27 9.89
C GLU A 73 -28.78 12.31 9.96
N GLU A 74 -29.48 12.06 8.85
CA GLU A 74 -30.94 11.90 8.84
C GLU A 74 -31.39 10.58 9.51
N LEU A 75 -30.52 9.57 9.55
CA LEU A 75 -30.83 8.23 10.06
C LEU A 75 -30.33 8.00 11.49
N VAL A 76 -29.21 8.59 11.86
CA VAL A 76 -28.52 8.36 13.14
C VAL A 76 -27.82 9.61 13.67
N LEU A 77 -27.77 9.74 15.00
CA LEU A 77 -26.92 10.73 15.68
C LEU A 77 -25.45 10.31 15.58
N LEU A 78 -24.68 11.04 14.78
CA LEU A 78 -23.24 10.83 14.66
C LEU A 78 -22.48 11.67 15.70
N VAL A 79 -21.79 11.01 16.63
CA VAL A 79 -20.84 11.67 17.54
C VAL A 79 -19.43 11.47 17.00
N TYR A 80 -18.69 12.57 16.82
CA TYR A 80 -17.32 12.52 16.35
C TYR A 80 -16.50 13.67 16.95
N MET A 81 -15.28 13.37 17.39
CA MET A 81 -14.31 14.37 17.84
C MET A 81 -13.47 14.81 16.65
N THR A 82 -13.33 16.12 16.46
CA THR A 82 -12.67 16.66 15.27
C THR A 82 -11.62 17.70 15.57
N PHE A 83 -10.45 17.53 14.96
CA PHE A 83 -9.53 18.64 14.75
C PHE A 83 -10.06 19.58 13.66
N ASN A 84 -9.62 20.83 13.73
CA ASN A 84 -9.91 21.84 12.72
C ASN A 84 -9.31 21.39 11.37
N VAL A 85 -10.13 21.40 10.31
CA VAL A 85 -9.72 21.03 8.94
C VAL A 85 -8.49 21.82 8.49
N ARG A 86 -8.36 23.07 8.96
CA ARG A 86 -7.23 23.95 8.68
C ARG A 86 -5.88 23.32 9.01
N VAL A 87 -5.78 22.55 10.10
CA VAL A 87 -4.51 21.94 10.52
C VAL A 87 -4.01 20.91 9.50
N TYR A 88 -4.93 20.15 8.88
CA TYR A 88 -4.58 19.19 7.83
C TYR A 88 -4.15 19.91 6.54
N LYS A 89 -4.76 21.06 6.23
CA LYS A 89 -4.31 21.91 5.11
C LYS A 89 -2.93 22.48 5.35
N GLU A 90 -2.69 23.03 6.54
CA GLU A 90 -1.40 23.58 6.93
C GLU A 90 -0.29 22.52 6.88
N TRP A 91 -0.59 21.28 7.27
CA TRP A 91 0.33 20.16 7.07
C TRP A 91 0.59 19.86 5.59
N ASN A 92 -0.44 19.78 4.76
CA ASN A 92 -0.28 19.53 3.32
C ASN A 92 0.52 20.64 2.63
N ASP A 93 0.32 21.89 3.02
CA ASP A 93 1.09 23.02 2.52
C ASP A 93 2.55 22.97 3.01
N PHE A 94 2.77 22.59 4.27
CA PHE A 94 4.11 22.32 4.80
C PHE A 94 4.85 21.23 4.00
N VAL A 95 4.21 20.10 3.71
CA VAL A 95 4.81 19.00 2.93
C VAL A 95 5.21 19.50 1.52
N LYS A 96 4.31 20.21 0.83
CA LYS A 96 4.59 20.78 -0.50
C LYS A 96 5.77 21.76 -0.48
N LEU A 97 5.86 22.60 0.55
CA LEU A 97 6.97 23.55 0.72
C LEU A 97 8.31 22.81 0.90
N GLN A 98 8.34 21.74 1.70
CA GLN A 98 9.55 20.94 1.88
C GLN A 98 10.02 20.28 0.57
N THR A 99 9.09 19.78 -0.24
CA THR A 99 9.41 19.22 -1.57
C THR A 99 10.00 20.26 -2.51
N ASN A 100 9.43 21.46 -2.55
CA ASN A 100 9.90 22.54 -3.42
C ASN A 100 11.29 23.05 -3.01
N ASN A 101 11.54 23.19 -1.70
CA ASN A 101 12.84 23.63 -1.19
C ASN A 101 13.95 22.63 -1.49
N ASN A 102 13.69 21.31 -1.37
CA ASN A 102 14.67 20.28 -1.72
C ASN A 102 15.01 20.25 -3.22
N THR A 103 14.10 20.68 -4.08
CA THR A 103 14.34 20.77 -5.53
C THR A 103 15.20 21.99 -5.90
N ASN A 104 15.16 23.06 -5.09
CA ASN A 104 15.89 24.30 -5.34
C ASN A 104 17.21 24.41 -4.54
N ASN A 105 17.42 23.58 -3.51
CA ASN A 105 18.58 23.66 -2.62
C ASN A 105 19.86 22.94 -3.09
N THR A 106 20.03 22.66 -4.38
CA THR A 106 21.39 22.40 -4.89
C THR A 106 22.27 23.65 -4.83
N ASN A 107 21.71 24.86 -4.62
CA ASN A 107 22.48 26.10 -4.54
C ASN A 107 21.93 27.05 -3.45
N ASN A 108 22.33 26.87 -2.19
CA ASN A 108 22.72 27.96 -1.26
C ASN A 108 22.72 27.47 0.19
N THR A 109 23.91 27.15 0.69
CA THR A 109 24.16 27.01 2.12
C THR A 109 24.36 28.40 2.73
N ASN A 110 23.28 29.04 3.18
CA ASN A 110 23.40 30.17 4.10
C ASN A 110 22.72 29.82 5.43
N ASN A 111 23.58 29.46 6.37
CA ASN A 111 23.30 29.26 7.79
C ASN A 111 22.58 30.49 8.35
N THR A 112 21.34 30.32 8.79
CA THR A 112 20.70 31.27 9.70
C THR A 112 20.24 30.50 10.93
N ASN A 113 21.03 30.59 11.98
CA ASN A 113 20.66 30.14 13.32
C ASN A 113 19.45 30.95 13.77
N ASN A 114 18.26 30.36 13.76
CA ASN A 114 17.09 30.94 14.40
C ASN A 114 16.64 30.05 15.57
N THR A 115 16.51 30.70 16.72
CA THR A 115 16.30 30.16 18.05
C THR A 115 15.01 29.34 18.18
N ASN A 116 15.17 28.05 18.56
CA ASN A 116 14.34 27.23 19.46
C ASN A 116 12.83 27.50 19.58
N ASN A 117 12.10 27.57 18.47
CA ASN A 117 10.69 27.21 18.48
C ASN A 117 10.46 26.21 17.34
N THR A 118 10.84 24.95 17.59
CA THR A 118 10.71 23.87 16.59
C THR A 118 9.24 23.75 16.22
N ASN A 119 8.92 23.98 14.96
CA ASN A 119 7.56 23.89 14.47
C ASN A 119 7.05 22.45 14.73
N PRO A 120 5.86 22.25 15.29
CA PRO A 120 5.33 20.90 15.55
C PRO A 120 5.33 20.01 14.29
N PHE A 121 5.15 20.60 13.10
CA PHE A 121 5.22 19.85 11.85
C PHE A 121 6.64 19.39 11.49
N GLU A 122 7.69 20.11 11.88
CA GLU A 122 9.07 19.63 11.70
C GLU A 122 9.36 18.42 12.58
N ILE A 123 8.87 18.45 13.82
CA ILE A 123 8.99 17.31 14.74
C ILE A 123 8.28 16.09 14.15
N ILE A 124 7.03 16.26 13.70
CA ILE A 124 6.25 15.17 13.10
C ILE A 124 6.93 14.66 11.82
N TYR A 125 7.42 15.55 10.96
CA TYR A 125 8.08 15.16 9.71
C TYR A 125 9.40 14.40 9.95
N SER A 126 10.11 14.70 11.03
CA SER A 126 11.34 14.00 11.42
C SER A 126 11.14 12.54 11.86
N MET A 127 9.89 12.12 12.11
CA MET A 127 9.58 10.73 12.45
C MET A 127 9.77 9.77 11.27
N GLU A 128 9.72 10.31 10.04
CA GLU A 128 9.79 9.55 8.79
C GLU A 128 8.63 8.56 8.54
N LEU A 129 7.57 8.65 9.33
CA LEU A 129 6.31 7.96 9.05
C LEU A 129 5.65 8.55 7.80
N ASN A 130 5.03 7.70 6.99
CA ASN A 130 4.40 8.10 5.72
C ASN A 130 3.11 7.30 5.45
N GLY A 131 2.26 7.84 4.57
CA GLY A 131 1.02 7.20 4.17
C GLY A 131 0.15 6.83 5.37
N ARG A 132 -0.26 5.56 5.44
CA ARG A 132 -1.21 5.08 6.45
C ARG A 132 -0.70 5.20 7.88
N GLU A 133 0.59 4.98 8.11
CA GLU A 133 1.20 5.10 9.44
C GLU A 133 1.10 6.53 9.95
N LEU A 134 1.41 7.49 9.07
CA LEU A 134 1.24 8.91 9.35
C LEU A 134 -0.23 9.25 9.59
N GLU A 135 -1.16 8.82 8.72
CA GLU A 135 -2.59 9.12 8.87
C GLU A 135 -3.17 8.65 10.20
N LEU A 136 -2.79 7.44 10.63
CA LEU A 136 -3.24 6.86 11.89
C LEU A 136 -2.64 7.59 13.10
N SER A 137 -1.38 8.02 12.96
CA SER A 137 -0.63 8.72 14.02
C SER A 137 -1.02 10.19 14.14
N PHE A 138 -1.42 10.82 13.03
CA PHE A 138 -1.58 12.26 12.93
C PHE A 138 -2.54 12.84 13.98
N PRO A 139 -3.74 12.26 14.22
CA PRO A 139 -4.62 12.73 15.28
C PRO A 139 -3.98 12.70 16.68
N LEU A 140 -3.21 11.65 17.00
CA LEU A 140 -2.52 11.53 18.30
C LEU A 140 -1.41 12.59 18.43
N LEU A 141 -0.70 12.87 17.35
CA LEU A 141 0.31 13.92 17.28
C LEU A 141 -0.33 15.31 17.45
N LEU A 142 -1.52 15.55 16.91
CA LEU A 142 -2.25 16.78 17.15
C LEU A 142 -2.68 16.92 18.63
N ILE A 143 -3.19 15.85 19.25
CA ILE A 143 -3.57 15.86 20.67
C ILE A 143 -2.36 16.17 21.55
N SER A 144 -1.26 15.44 21.35
CA SER A 144 -0.04 15.63 22.13
C SER A 144 0.51 17.06 21.99
N ASN A 145 0.45 17.64 20.80
CA ASN A 145 0.81 19.04 20.57
C ASN A 145 -0.10 20.03 21.33
N GLN A 146 -1.41 19.77 21.42
CA GLN A 146 -2.34 20.59 22.21
C GLN A 146 -2.07 20.50 23.71
N ILE A 147 -1.53 19.37 24.20
CA ILE A 147 -1.15 19.21 25.61
C ILE A 147 0.16 19.96 25.90
N SER A 148 1.25 19.61 25.21
CA SER A 148 2.51 20.37 25.26
C SER A 148 3.51 19.87 24.21
N GLY A 149 4.47 20.72 23.83
CA GLY A 149 5.57 20.32 22.94
C GLY A 149 6.47 19.21 23.50
N LYS A 150 6.53 19.03 24.84
CA LYS A 150 7.25 17.90 25.46
C LYS A 150 6.52 16.58 25.20
N ILE A 151 5.21 16.55 25.42
CA ILE A 151 4.38 15.36 25.18
C ILE A 151 4.36 15.02 23.69
N LEU A 152 4.38 16.01 22.79
CA LEU A 152 4.55 15.77 21.35
C LEU A 152 5.83 14.98 21.04
N LYS A 153 6.97 15.39 21.60
CA LYS A 153 8.26 14.69 21.40
C LYS A 153 8.24 13.27 21.95
N GLU A 154 7.69 13.07 23.15
CA GLU A 154 7.56 11.73 23.74
C GLU A 154 6.63 10.84 22.91
N THR A 155 5.49 11.38 22.46
CA THR A 155 4.53 10.66 21.59
C THR A 155 5.15 10.29 20.26
N THR A 156 5.92 11.20 19.67
CA THR A 156 6.70 11.04 18.44
C THR A 156 7.67 9.86 18.56
N LEU A 157 8.46 9.80 19.63
CA LEU A 157 9.41 8.70 19.86
C LEU A 157 8.72 7.36 20.08
N THR A 158 7.65 7.34 20.87
CA THR A 158 6.87 6.12 21.13
C THR A 158 6.23 5.56 19.86
N LEU A 159 5.60 6.43 19.06
CA LEU A 159 4.98 6.01 17.80
C LEU A 159 6.03 5.49 16.82
N LYS A 160 7.18 6.18 16.69
CA LYS A 160 8.28 5.71 15.83
C LYS A 160 8.73 4.30 16.22
N SER A 161 9.02 4.08 17.51
CA SER A 161 9.42 2.77 18.01
C SER A 161 8.36 1.69 17.77
N LEU A 162 7.07 2.02 17.91
CA LEU A 162 5.98 1.07 17.69
C LEU A 162 5.90 0.62 16.22
N PHE A 163 6.03 1.56 15.28
CA PHE A 163 6.01 1.24 13.86
C PHE A 163 7.29 0.53 13.40
N ASP A 164 8.44 0.84 13.98
CA ASP A 164 9.69 0.15 13.69
C ASP A 164 9.60 -1.35 14.06
N ILE A 165 9.06 -1.67 15.24
CA ILE A 165 8.81 -3.06 15.68
C ILE A 165 7.84 -3.76 14.72
N LYS A 166 6.72 -3.11 14.41
CA LYS A 166 5.72 -3.68 13.50
C LYS A 166 6.31 -3.93 12.11
N LYS A 167 7.16 -3.03 11.62
CA LYS A 167 7.85 -3.19 10.34
C LYS A 167 8.78 -4.40 10.39
N GLU A 168 9.51 -4.61 11.48
CA GLU A 168 10.38 -5.78 11.66
C GLU A 168 9.59 -7.11 11.68
N GLU A 169 8.44 -7.14 12.35
CA GLU A 169 7.51 -8.29 12.34
C GLU A 169 7.01 -8.57 10.91
N GLU A 170 6.50 -7.55 10.21
CA GLU A 170 6.06 -7.66 8.82
C GLU A 170 7.18 -8.10 7.87
N LEU A 171 8.42 -7.64 8.09
CA LEU A 171 9.59 -8.05 7.31
C LEU A 171 9.92 -9.53 7.49
N THR A 172 9.86 -10.00 8.74
CA THR A 172 10.22 -11.37 9.11
C THR A 172 9.17 -12.37 8.62
N GLU A 173 7.90 -11.96 8.55
CA GLU A 173 6.79 -12.84 8.15
C GLU A 173 6.49 -12.82 6.65
N ASN A 174 6.95 -11.82 5.90
CA ASN A 174 6.50 -11.61 4.52
C ASN A 174 7.39 -12.29 3.48
N MET A 175 6.90 -13.43 2.98
CA MET A 175 7.50 -14.20 1.88
C MET A 175 7.79 -13.36 0.62
N ASP A 176 6.98 -12.33 0.34
CA ASP A 176 7.19 -11.48 -0.84
C ASP A 176 8.45 -10.61 -0.70
N ILE A 177 8.83 -10.26 0.54
CA ILE A 177 10.07 -9.50 0.81
C ILE A 177 11.28 -10.39 0.63
N SER A 178 11.22 -11.64 1.10
CA SER A 178 12.24 -12.65 0.81
C SER A 178 12.38 -12.88 -0.70
N LEU A 179 11.28 -12.87 -1.44
CA LEU A 179 11.32 -13.00 -2.90
C LEU A 179 11.95 -11.77 -3.57
N TYR A 180 11.68 -10.55 -3.08
CA TYR A 180 12.42 -9.37 -3.54
C TYR A 180 13.92 -9.52 -3.29
N ASP A 181 14.33 -9.94 -2.07
CA ASP A 181 15.74 -10.13 -1.70
C ASP A 181 16.44 -11.15 -2.60
N PHE A 182 15.80 -12.29 -2.83
CA PHE A 182 16.28 -13.29 -3.76
C PHE A 182 16.47 -12.73 -5.19
N VAL A 183 15.48 -12.02 -5.73
CA VAL A 183 15.55 -11.49 -7.11
C VAL A 183 16.59 -10.38 -7.24
N ALA A 184 16.78 -9.56 -6.22
CA ALA A 184 17.77 -8.47 -6.24
C ALA A 184 19.23 -8.97 -6.24
N GLN A 185 19.47 -10.15 -5.68
CA GLN A 185 20.77 -10.83 -5.65
C GLN A 185 20.98 -11.72 -6.88
N TYR A 186 19.99 -11.83 -7.77
CA TYR A 186 20.04 -12.74 -8.90
C TYR A 186 21.15 -12.32 -9.89
N PRO A 187 22.06 -13.23 -10.29
CA PRO A 187 23.27 -12.85 -11.02
C PRO A 187 23.06 -12.55 -12.51
N LEU A 188 21.97 -13.03 -13.11
CA LEU A 188 21.77 -13.02 -14.56
C LEU A 188 20.57 -12.16 -14.97
N LYS A 189 20.79 -11.23 -15.91
CA LYS A 189 19.73 -10.48 -16.61
C LYS A 189 19.19 -11.22 -17.86
N ASP A 190 19.25 -12.55 -17.86
CA ASP A 190 18.84 -13.39 -18.99
C ASP A 190 17.62 -14.26 -18.63
N TRP A 191 17.16 -15.06 -19.59
CA TRP A 191 16.02 -15.96 -19.46
C TRP A 191 16.26 -17.01 -18.37
N ALA A 192 15.52 -16.89 -17.27
CA ALA A 192 15.49 -17.86 -16.20
C ALA A 192 14.24 -18.75 -16.29
N SER A 193 14.42 -20.05 -16.11
CA SER A 193 13.30 -20.99 -15.98
C SER A 193 12.57 -20.76 -14.67
N ILE A 194 11.24 -20.70 -14.71
CA ILE A 194 10.45 -20.57 -13.46
C ILE A 194 10.69 -21.77 -12.52
N LEU A 195 10.95 -22.96 -13.07
CA LEU A 195 11.27 -24.13 -12.27
C LEU A 195 12.59 -23.95 -11.51
N ASP A 196 13.63 -23.51 -12.21
CA ASP A 196 14.96 -23.31 -11.61
C ASP A 196 14.92 -22.19 -10.58
N LEU A 197 14.22 -21.09 -10.88
CA LEU A 197 13.97 -20.01 -9.91
C LEU A 197 13.26 -20.50 -8.66
N THR A 198 12.29 -21.41 -8.81
CA THR A 198 11.57 -21.98 -7.66
C THR A 198 12.51 -22.77 -6.76
N ASN A 199 13.36 -23.62 -7.35
CA ASN A 199 14.30 -24.43 -6.59
C ASN A 199 15.38 -23.58 -5.91
N GLN A 200 15.96 -22.61 -6.64
CA GLN A 200 16.94 -21.68 -6.08
C GLN A 200 16.35 -20.83 -4.95
N PHE A 201 15.06 -20.45 -5.06
CA PHE A 201 14.39 -19.71 -4.00
C PHE A 201 14.14 -20.57 -2.75
N LYS A 202 13.80 -21.85 -2.92
CA LYS A 202 13.69 -22.79 -1.78
C LYS A 202 15.02 -22.95 -1.06
N GLU A 203 16.10 -23.09 -1.83
CA GLU A 203 17.47 -23.15 -1.29
C GLU A 203 17.83 -21.86 -0.55
N PHE A 204 17.47 -20.70 -1.11
CA PHE A 204 17.65 -19.39 -0.47
C PHE A 204 16.94 -19.29 0.88
N LEU A 205 15.71 -19.79 0.97
CA LEU A 205 14.92 -19.82 2.21
C LEU A 205 15.34 -20.92 3.19
N GLN A 206 16.17 -21.88 2.75
CA GLN A 206 16.44 -23.12 3.48
C GLN A 206 15.15 -23.86 3.88
N SER A 207 14.11 -23.77 3.03
CA SER A 207 12.79 -24.36 3.26
C SER A 207 12.47 -25.42 2.22
N ASN A 208 11.89 -26.54 2.67
CA ASN A 208 11.39 -27.61 1.82
C ASN A 208 9.87 -27.54 1.61
N ASP A 209 9.27 -26.38 1.86
CA ASP A 209 7.83 -26.18 1.76
C ASP A 209 7.27 -26.56 0.37
N GLU A 210 6.30 -27.49 0.35
CA GLU A 210 5.68 -27.99 -0.88
C GLU A 210 4.78 -26.96 -1.57
N TRP A 211 4.23 -26.03 -0.78
CA TRP A 211 3.35 -24.98 -1.30
C TRP A 211 4.11 -23.96 -2.17
N ILE A 212 5.42 -23.82 -1.98
CA ILE A 212 6.31 -23.07 -2.87
C ILE A 212 6.58 -23.95 -4.10
N ASN A 213 5.90 -23.66 -5.21
CA ASN A 213 6.06 -24.41 -6.47
C ASN A 213 6.08 -23.45 -7.66
N SER A 214 6.36 -23.94 -8.87
CA SER A 214 6.48 -23.08 -10.06
C SER A 214 5.23 -22.26 -10.36
N LYS A 215 4.05 -22.75 -9.96
CA LYS A 215 2.78 -22.01 -10.08
C LYS A 215 2.71 -20.87 -9.07
N TRP A 216 3.13 -21.10 -7.83
CA TRP A 216 3.28 -20.04 -6.83
C TRP A 216 4.32 -19.01 -7.27
N MET A 217 5.52 -19.46 -7.67
CA MET A 217 6.61 -18.58 -8.12
C MET A 217 6.18 -17.68 -9.28
N GLY A 218 5.56 -18.25 -10.31
CA GLY A 218 5.05 -17.47 -11.45
C GLY A 218 3.97 -16.45 -11.07
N ARG A 219 3.12 -16.76 -10.08
CA ARG A 219 2.11 -15.81 -9.56
C ARG A 219 2.76 -14.72 -8.71
N ALA A 220 3.68 -15.08 -7.83
CA ALA A 220 4.39 -14.15 -6.96
C ALA A 220 5.19 -13.14 -7.78
N LEU A 221 5.99 -13.61 -8.75
CA LEU A 221 6.74 -12.72 -9.67
C LEU A 221 5.82 -11.78 -10.46
N LYS A 222 4.64 -12.26 -10.89
CA LYS A 222 3.65 -11.41 -11.57
C LYS A 222 3.03 -10.38 -10.63
N ARG A 223 2.63 -10.79 -9.41
CA ARG A 223 2.03 -9.92 -8.38
C ARG A 223 2.99 -8.82 -7.95
N LEU A 224 4.26 -9.16 -7.79
CA LEU A 224 5.33 -8.23 -7.42
C LEU A 224 5.89 -7.43 -8.61
N VAL A 225 5.37 -7.69 -9.81
CA VAL A 225 5.76 -6.98 -11.04
C VAL A 225 7.28 -7.09 -11.28
N LEU A 226 7.84 -8.28 -11.06
CA LEU A 226 9.27 -8.59 -11.20
C LEU A 226 9.63 -9.24 -12.54
N ILE A 227 8.71 -9.21 -13.51
CA ILE A 227 8.89 -9.83 -14.83
C ILE A 227 9.00 -8.72 -15.88
N LYS A 228 10.19 -8.56 -16.50
CA LYS A 228 10.39 -7.67 -17.66
C LYS A 228 9.84 -8.29 -18.94
N ASP A 229 10.10 -9.58 -19.14
CA ASP A 229 9.62 -10.32 -20.30
C ASP A 229 9.32 -11.78 -19.93
N LYS A 230 8.41 -12.41 -20.68
CA LYS A 230 7.94 -13.78 -20.45
C LYS A 230 7.74 -14.51 -21.77
N LYS A 231 8.33 -15.70 -21.89
CA LYS A 231 8.09 -16.62 -22.99
C LYS A 231 7.72 -18.01 -22.51
N ARG A 232 7.01 -18.75 -23.35
CA ARG A 232 6.69 -20.16 -23.13
C ARG A 232 7.35 -21.00 -24.21
N ILE A 233 8.08 -22.03 -23.78
CA ILE A 233 8.74 -23.01 -24.64
C ILE A 233 8.14 -24.39 -24.29
N SER A 234 8.29 -25.40 -25.14
CA SER A 234 7.85 -26.78 -24.88
C SER A 234 8.32 -27.33 -23.53
N ARG A 235 9.49 -26.91 -23.05
CA ARG A 235 10.08 -27.32 -21.75
C ARG A 235 9.60 -26.52 -20.53
N GLY A 236 8.79 -25.47 -20.71
CA GLY A 236 8.26 -24.68 -19.59
C GLY A 236 8.15 -23.18 -19.86
N ALA A 237 7.95 -22.42 -18.78
CA ALA A 237 7.88 -20.96 -18.82
C ALA A 237 9.23 -20.35 -18.40
N TYR A 238 9.66 -19.35 -19.15
CA TYR A 238 10.89 -18.60 -18.91
C TYR A 238 10.56 -17.12 -18.74
N VAL A 239 11.29 -16.45 -17.86
CA VAL A 239 11.11 -15.03 -17.53
C VAL A 239 12.45 -14.30 -17.51
N ILE A 240 12.44 -13.02 -17.88
CA ILE A 240 13.52 -12.09 -17.58
C ILE A 240 13.10 -11.31 -16.34
N LEU A 241 13.93 -11.34 -15.31
CA LEU A 241 13.64 -10.71 -14.02
C LEU A 241 13.95 -9.21 -14.04
N ASP A 242 13.14 -8.44 -13.31
CA ASP A 242 13.39 -7.02 -13.03
C ASP A 242 14.22 -6.85 -11.76
N ILE A 243 15.54 -7.05 -11.90
CA ILE A 243 16.49 -6.96 -10.79
C ILE A 243 16.58 -5.53 -10.24
N GLU A 244 16.54 -4.52 -11.11
CA GLU A 244 16.61 -3.10 -10.72
C GLU A 244 15.42 -2.74 -9.82
N LYS A 245 14.22 -3.13 -10.23
CA LYS A 245 13.02 -2.93 -9.41
C LYS A 245 13.10 -3.68 -8.08
N ALA A 246 13.58 -4.93 -8.07
CA ALA A 246 13.75 -5.68 -6.83
C ALA A 246 14.71 -4.98 -5.86
N GLN A 247 15.83 -4.46 -6.35
CA GLN A 247 16.80 -3.71 -5.55
C GLN A 247 16.21 -2.42 -4.97
N GLU A 248 15.41 -1.68 -5.74
CA GLU A 248 14.70 -0.49 -5.25
C GLU A 248 13.68 -0.84 -4.16
N LYS A 249 12.92 -1.93 -4.34
CA LYS A 249 11.91 -2.36 -3.37
C LYS A 249 12.53 -2.80 -2.05
N ILE A 250 13.63 -3.55 -2.06
CA ILE A 250 14.33 -3.92 -0.81
C ILE A 250 14.80 -2.70 -0.04
N LYS A 251 15.32 -1.67 -0.73
CA LYS A 251 15.75 -0.44 -0.06
C LYS A 251 14.60 0.20 0.72
N MET A 252 13.37 0.17 0.19
CA MET A 252 12.18 0.67 0.88
C MET A 252 11.85 -0.12 2.17
N PHE A 253 12.13 -1.42 2.16
CA PHE A 253 11.87 -2.33 3.28
C PHE A 253 12.97 -2.30 4.34
N ARG A 254 14.23 -2.10 3.95
CA ARG A 254 15.40 -2.05 4.86
C ARG A 254 15.79 -0.65 5.36
N SER A 255 15.23 0.43 4.77
CA SER A 255 15.39 1.82 5.25
C SER A 255 14.46 2.11 6.42
#